data_AF-A0A3C0ANZ3-F1
#
_entry.id   AF-A0A3C0ANZ3-F1
#
_cell.length_a   1.000
_cell.length_b   1.000
_cell.length_c   1.000
_cell.angle_alpha   90.00
_cell.angle_beta   90.00
_cell.angle_gamma   90.00
#
_symmetry.space_group_name_H-M   'P 1'
#
loop_
_entity.id
_entity.type
_entity.pdbx_description
1 polymer ?
#
loop_
_entity_poly.entity_id
_entity_poly.type
_entity_poly.pdbx_seq_one_letter_code
_entity_poly.pdbx_strand_id
1 'polypeptide(L)'
;MKTLISRHTPAFLICAAFFISLITFSSSSSNAQEKTEASPWAVLQPAPDPRPLPHTKPLIFPGDLSEKMIAGIDKFLLRQIAQAANERPNNWKRDLTSPEAYLKSIADKRAELSAMLGLTDPLVTGRFAYIGDASDQPAEEFTLYEVSWPVLDDMQGTGLLLVPQGKIRGDIIAIPEADQL
;
A
#
# COMPACT_ATOMS: atom_id res chain seq x y z
N MET A 1 -15.57 51.08 35.70
CA MET A 1 -15.15 52.19 36.57
C MET A 1 -15.42 51.78 38.02
N LYS A 2 -14.39 51.79 38.88
CA LYS A 2 -14.35 51.55 40.35
C LYS A 2 -14.24 50.09 40.89
N THR A 3 -12.98 49.81 41.21
CA THR A 3 -12.27 48.90 42.13
C THR A 3 -12.77 48.80 43.58
N LEU A 4 -12.59 47.64 44.25
CA LEU A 4 -11.71 47.40 45.45
C LEU A 4 -11.97 45.98 46.04
N ILE A 5 -10.99 45.05 46.09
CA ILE A 5 -10.09 44.69 47.23
C ILE A 5 -10.81 44.14 48.49
N SER A 6 -10.62 42.85 48.82
CA SER A 6 -9.78 42.40 49.96
C SER A 6 -10.06 40.96 50.40
N ARG A 7 -8.98 40.29 50.80
CA ARG A 7 -8.86 38.94 51.37
C ARG A 7 -9.47 38.86 52.78
N HIS A 8 -10.03 37.70 53.17
CA HIS A 8 -9.56 36.95 54.36
C HIS A 8 -10.30 35.61 54.52
N THR A 9 -9.54 34.53 54.64
CA THR A 9 -9.92 33.27 55.30
C THR A 9 -9.97 33.50 56.83
N PRO A 10 -10.72 32.66 57.57
CA PRO A 10 -10.01 31.61 58.30
C PRO A 10 -10.76 30.26 58.41
N ALA A 11 -9.95 29.22 58.55
CA ALA A 11 -10.32 27.86 58.90
C ALA A 11 -10.95 27.77 60.30
N PHE A 12 -11.96 26.91 60.47
CA PHE A 12 -12.27 26.28 61.74
C PHE A 12 -12.72 24.83 61.52
N LEU A 13 -12.08 23.96 62.27
CA LEU A 13 -12.13 22.50 62.23
C LEU A 13 -12.90 22.06 63.47
N ILE A 14 -14.04 21.38 63.33
CA ILE A 14 -14.71 20.69 64.46
C ILE A 14 -15.32 19.37 63.97
N CYS A 15 -14.78 18.28 64.53
CA CYS A 15 -15.31 16.92 64.52
C CYS A 15 -16.66 16.81 65.25
N ALA A 16 -17.58 15.95 64.78
CA ALA A 16 -18.40 15.11 65.65
C ALA A 16 -18.99 13.93 64.86
N ALA A 17 -18.92 12.75 65.45
CA ALA A 17 -19.24 11.45 64.89
C ALA A 17 -20.75 11.14 64.86
N PHE A 18 -21.19 10.29 63.93
CA PHE A 18 -22.33 9.39 64.15
C PHE A 18 -22.12 8.06 63.42
N PHE A 19 -22.46 7.00 64.14
CA PHE A 19 -22.14 5.59 63.94
C PHE A 19 -23.28 4.87 63.18
N ILE A 20 -22.96 3.72 62.57
CA ILE A 20 -23.86 2.60 62.17
C ILE A 20 -24.53 2.70 60.79
N SER A 21 -24.09 1.88 59.83
CA SER A 21 -24.75 0.59 59.54
C SER A 21 -24.08 -0.14 58.39
N LEU A 22 -23.74 -1.40 58.65
CA LEU A 22 -23.09 -2.35 57.77
C LEU A 22 -24.13 -2.90 56.78
N ILE A 23 -24.05 -2.52 55.50
CA ILE A 23 -24.65 -3.29 54.40
C ILE A 23 -23.53 -3.59 53.43
N THR A 24 -22.94 -4.79 53.59
CA THR A 24 -22.11 -5.41 52.57
C THR A 24 -23.01 -5.78 51.40
N PHE A 25 -23.17 -4.85 50.46
CA PHE A 25 -23.72 -5.16 49.15
C PHE A 25 -22.64 -5.91 48.38
N SER A 26 -22.66 -7.24 48.47
CA SER A 26 -21.84 -8.10 47.63
C SER A 26 -22.41 -8.06 46.21
N SER A 27 -22.00 -7.08 45.42
CA SER A 27 -22.16 -7.14 43.98
C SER A 27 -21.19 -8.19 43.46
N SER A 28 -21.70 -9.42 43.29
CA SER A 28 -21.06 -10.46 42.50
C SER A 28 -20.97 -9.97 41.05
N SER A 29 -19.91 -9.20 40.78
CA SER A 29 -19.46 -8.97 39.41
C SER A 29 -18.87 -10.30 38.94
N SER A 30 -19.69 -11.07 38.24
CA SER A 30 -19.24 -12.15 37.37
C SER A 30 -18.28 -11.54 36.35
N ASN A 31 -17.01 -11.39 36.71
CA ASN A 31 -15.94 -11.26 35.73
C ASN A 31 -15.97 -12.58 34.96
N ALA A 32 -16.63 -12.56 33.81
CA ALA A 32 -16.38 -13.52 32.75
C ALA A 32 -14.88 -13.45 32.50
N GLN A 33 -14.14 -14.39 33.09
CA GLN A 33 -12.77 -14.66 32.70
C GLN A 33 -12.86 -15.11 31.25
N GLU A 34 -12.61 -14.18 30.33
CA GLU A 34 -12.11 -14.52 29.02
C GLU A 34 -10.85 -15.33 29.29
N LYS A 35 -11.01 -16.65 29.22
CA LYS A 35 -9.94 -17.62 29.38
C LYS A 35 -9.00 -17.34 28.21
N THR A 36 -7.98 -16.52 28.45
CA THR A 36 -6.90 -16.28 27.50
C THR A 36 -6.26 -17.63 27.23
N GLU A 37 -6.72 -18.32 26.20
CA GLU A 37 -6.07 -19.51 25.69
C GLU A 37 -4.64 -19.12 25.37
N ALA A 38 -3.70 -19.75 26.08
CA ALA A 38 -2.29 -19.52 25.88
C ALA A 38 -1.98 -19.74 24.40
N SER A 39 -1.47 -18.69 23.74
CA SER A 39 -1.17 -18.76 22.32
C SER A 39 -0.21 -19.93 22.04
N PRO A 40 -0.34 -20.63 20.91
CA PRO A 40 0.40 -21.86 20.61
C PRO A 40 1.89 -21.64 20.34
N TRP A 41 2.39 -20.41 20.47
CA TRP A 41 3.79 -20.04 20.28
C TRP A 41 4.41 -19.58 21.60
N ALA A 42 5.73 -19.72 21.71
CA ALA A 42 6.45 -19.41 22.95
C ALA A 42 6.40 -17.92 23.27
N VAL A 43 5.58 -17.54 24.25
CA VAL A 43 5.60 -16.19 24.82
C VAL A 43 6.83 -16.08 25.74
N LEU A 44 7.80 -15.26 25.34
CA LEU A 44 9.03 -15.05 26.11
C LEU A 44 8.69 -14.42 27.47
N GLN A 45 9.16 -15.06 28.56
CA GLN A 45 9.07 -14.50 29.90
C GLN A 45 10.04 -13.31 30.03
N PRO A 46 9.67 -12.24 30.77
CA PRO A 46 10.58 -11.14 31.05
C PRO A 46 11.88 -11.66 31.68
N ALA A 47 13.02 -11.11 31.26
CA ALA A 47 14.30 -11.51 31.82
C ALA A 47 14.34 -11.21 33.35
N PRO A 48 14.89 -12.10 34.19
CA PRO A 48 14.94 -11.90 35.65
C PRO A 48 15.80 -10.71 36.09
N ASP A 49 16.69 -10.23 35.21
CA ASP A 49 17.73 -9.26 35.51
C ASP A 49 17.63 -8.06 34.57
N PRO A 50 17.41 -6.83 35.11
CA PRO A 50 17.33 -5.62 34.32
C PRO A 50 18.70 -5.09 33.86
N ARG A 51 19.81 -5.76 34.19
CA ARG A 51 21.16 -5.36 33.76
C ARG A 51 21.32 -5.48 32.23
N PRO A 52 22.00 -4.52 31.58
CA PRO A 52 22.35 -4.64 30.17
C PRO A 52 23.12 -5.92 29.88
N LEU A 53 22.92 -6.50 28.70
CA LEU A 53 23.68 -7.66 28.25
C LEU A 53 25.19 -7.35 28.23
N PRO A 54 26.08 -8.33 28.48
CA PRO A 54 27.52 -8.13 28.39
C PRO A 54 27.93 -7.47 27.08
N HIS A 55 28.82 -6.48 27.14
CA HIS A 55 29.26 -5.68 26.00
C HIS A 55 28.18 -4.83 25.30
N THR A 56 27.00 -4.64 25.89
CA THR A 56 25.97 -3.74 25.36
C THR A 56 25.82 -2.49 26.23
N LYS A 57 25.40 -1.39 25.59
CA LYS A 57 25.01 -0.16 26.28
C LYS A 57 23.49 -0.13 26.38
N PRO A 58 22.92 0.36 27.50
CA PRO A 58 21.48 0.54 27.60
C PRO A 58 21.00 1.51 26.51
N LEU A 59 19.87 1.19 25.89
CA LEU A 59 19.27 1.99 24.82
C LEU A 59 18.57 3.21 25.43
N ILE A 60 19.35 4.20 25.84
CA ILE A 60 18.86 5.43 26.46
C ILE A 60 18.87 6.51 25.38
N PHE A 61 17.68 6.94 24.97
CA PHE A 61 17.50 8.09 24.07
C PHE A 61 16.41 9.01 24.62
N PRO A 62 16.59 10.34 24.53
CA PRO A 62 15.53 11.28 24.88
C PRO A 62 14.43 11.27 23.81
N GLY A 63 13.17 11.25 24.24
CA GLY A 63 11.99 11.28 23.36
C GLY A 63 11.47 9.90 22.94
N ASP A 64 10.53 9.87 22.00
CA ASP A 64 9.99 8.63 21.46
C ASP A 64 10.96 8.00 20.44
N LEU A 65 11.43 6.79 20.77
CA LEU A 65 12.30 5.98 19.91
C LEU A 65 11.62 5.59 18.59
N SER A 66 10.29 5.42 18.60
CA SER A 66 9.49 5.03 17.44
C SER A 66 9.47 6.15 16.40
N GLU A 67 9.23 7.39 16.83
CA GLU A 67 9.29 8.58 15.97
C GLU A 67 10.68 8.71 15.32
N LYS A 68 11.74 8.53 16.11
CA LYS A 68 13.11 8.60 15.60
C LYS A 68 13.43 7.49 14.60
N MET A 69 12.91 6.29 14.82
CA MET A 69 13.06 5.17 13.89
C MET A 69 12.36 5.47 12.57
N ILE A 70 11.11 5.93 12.60
CA ILE A 70 10.34 6.30 11.39
C ILE A 70 11.07 7.40 10.62
N ALA A 71 11.49 8.47 11.29
CA ALA A 71 12.24 9.56 10.65
C ALA A 71 13.56 9.07 10.03
N GLY A 72 14.22 8.09 10.67
CA GLY A 72 15.42 7.44 10.14
C GLY A 72 15.14 6.61 8.89
N ILE A 73 14.06 5.83 8.89
CA ILE A 73 13.60 5.03 7.76
C ILE A 73 13.25 5.95 6.59
N ASP A 74 12.45 6.99 6.81
CA ASP A 74 12.06 7.94 5.77
C ASP A 74 13.29 8.59 5.13
N LYS A 75 14.23 9.08 5.95
CA LYS A 75 15.47 9.69 5.46
C LYS A 75 16.30 8.71 4.64
N PHE A 76 16.38 7.45 5.06
CA PHE A 76 17.08 6.41 4.32
C PHE A 76 16.39 6.12 2.98
N LEU A 77 15.07 5.88 2.99
CA LEU A 77 14.31 5.56 1.78
C LEU A 77 14.35 6.71 0.76
N LEU A 78 14.21 7.96 1.20
CA LEU A 78 14.34 9.13 0.31
C LEU A 78 15.74 9.20 -0.33
N ARG A 79 16.80 8.91 0.43
CA ARG A 79 18.15 8.81 -0.12
C ARG A 79 18.26 7.69 -1.15
N GLN A 80 17.69 6.51 -0.87
CA GLN A 80 17.72 5.38 -1.80
C GLN A 80 16.93 5.65 -3.07
N ILE A 81 15.78 6.33 -2.99
CA ILE A 81 15.00 6.75 -4.16
C ILE A 81 15.84 7.69 -5.04
N ALA A 82 16.49 8.69 -4.43
CA ALA A 82 17.35 9.62 -5.16
C ALA A 82 18.56 8.92 -5.79
N GLN A 83 19.20 7.99 -5.06
CA GLN A 83 20.32 7.20 -5.56
C GLN A 83 19.88 6.29 -6.72
N ALA A 84 18.78 5.56 -6.59
CA ALA A 84 18.23 4.71 -7.62
C ALA A 84 17.91 5.49 -8.90
N ALA A 85 17.43 6.74 -8.78
CA ALA A 85 17.21 7.59 -9.95
C ALA A 85 18.50 7.90 -10.72
N ASN A 86 19.61 8.16 -9.99
CA ASN A 86 20.93 8.42 -10.58
C ASN A 86 21.57 7.15 -11.18
N GLU A 87 21.30 5.98 -10.61
CA GLU A 87 21.88 4.70 -11.05
C GLU A 87 21.11 4.06 -12.22
N ARG A 88 19.81 4.35 -12.36
CA ARG A 88 18.93 3.77 -13.40
C ARG A 88 19.50 3.86 -14.83
N PRO A 89 20.11 4.97 -15.29
CA PRO A 89 20.70 5.05 -16.62
C PRO A 89 21.83 4.04 -16.87
N ASN A 90 22.63 3.70 -15.85
CA ASN A 90 23.73 2.74 -15.97
C ASN A 90 23.21 1.32 -16.25
N ASN A 91 22.04 1.00 -15.71
CA ASN A 91 21.36 -0.27 -15.90
C ASN A 91 20.54 -0.33 -17.21
N TRP A 92 20.38 0.81 -17.91
CA TRP A 92 19.60 0.90 -19.14
C TRP A 92 20.39 1.61 -20.25
N LYS A 93 21.37 0.89 -20.81
CA LYS A 93 22.24 1.36 -21.90
C LYS A 93 21.52 1.35 -23.26
N ARG A 94 20.59 2.29 -23.45
CA ARG A 94 19.82 2.43 -24.70
C ARG A 94 20.72 2.94 -25.81
N ASP A 95 20.73 2.23 -26.93
CA ASP A 95 21.29 2.75 -28.17
C ASP A 95 20.16 3.42 -28.98
N LEU A 96 20.24 4.73 -29.17
CA LEU A 96 19.22 5.51 -29.90
C LEU A 96 19.65 5.84 -31.35
N THR A 97 20.74 5.24 -31.83
CA THR A 97 21.28 5.54 -33.17
C THR A 97 20.40 4.99 -34.30
N SER A 98 19.74 3.85 -34.07
CA SER A 98 18.78 3.28 -35.01
C SER A 98 17.73 2.44 -34.29
N PRO A 99 16.57 2.17 -34.91
CA PRO A 99 15.55 1.29 -34.34
C PRO A 99 16.07 -0.13 -34.05
N GLU A 100 16.90 -0.68 -34.94
CA GLU A 100 17.48 -2.02 -34.77
C GLU A 100 18.50 -2.06 -33.62
N ALA A 101 19.35 -1.04 -33.52
CA ALA A 101 20.31 -0.91 -32.43
C ALA A 101 19.59 -0.74 -31.08
N TYR A 102 18.50 0.04 -31.06
CA TYR A 102 17.66 0.18 -29.88
C TYR A 102 17.09 -1.15 -29.41
N LEU A 103 16.46 -1.91 -30.31
CA LEU A 103 15.89 -3.22 -29.99
C LEU A 103 16.94 -4.18 -29.43
N LYS A 104 18.14 -4.19 -30.02
CA LYS A 104 19.27 -4.99 -29.52
C LYS A 104 19.73 -4.54 -28.14
N SER A 105 19.81 -3.23 -27.91
CA SER A 105 20.31 -2.66 -26.64
C SER A 105 19.41 -2.95 -25.43
N ILE A 106 18.11 -3.15 -25.66
CA ILE A 106 17.13 -3.41 -24.60
C ILE A 106 16.72 -4.89 -24.46
N ALA A 107 17.29 -5.78 -25.28
CA ALA A 107 16.87 -7.18 -25.37
C ALA A 107 16.90 -7.89 -24.00
N ASP A 108 18.00 -7.74 -23.25
CA ASP A 108 18.16 -8.36 -21.93
C ASP A 108 17.10 -7.86 -20.94
N LYS A 109 16.79 -6.55 -20.94
CA LYS A 109 15.77 -5.97 -20.07
C LYS A 109 14.36 -6.38 -20.46
N ARG A 110 14.11 -6.61 -21.75
CA ARG A 110 12.84 -7.18 -22.22
C ARG A 110 12.69 -8.63 -21.77
N ALA A 111 13.76 -9.43 -21.85
CA ALA A 111 13.74 -10.81 -21.39
C ALA A 111 13.51 -10.90 -19.88
N GLU A 112 14.20 -10.07 -19.10
CA GLU A 112 14.01 -9.97 -17.64
C GLU A 112 12.57 -9.57 -17.28
N LEU A 113 12.03 -8.54 -17.94
CA LEU A 113 10.63 -8.12 -17.75
C LEU A 113 9.65 -9.24 -18.14
N SER A 114 9.90 -9.95 -19.24
CA SER A 114 9.10 -11.09 -19.68
C SER A 114 9.02 -12.16 -18.59
N ALA A 115 10.18 -12.51 -18.00
CA ALA A 115 10.25 -13.49 -16.93
C ALA A 115 9.52 -13.03 -15.66
N MET A 116 9.65 -11.75 -15.28
CA MET A 116 8.95 -11.19 -14.12
C MET A 116 7.43 -11.16 -14.31
N LEU A 117 6.96 -10.88 -15.53
CA LEU A 117 5.54 -10.87 -15.88
C LEU A 117 4.98 -12.29 -16.10
N GLY A 118 5.82 -13.33 -16.07
CA GLY A 118 5.41 -14.70 -16.36
C GLY A 118 5.12 -14.96 -17.84
N LEU A 119 5.53 -14.07 -18.75
CA LEU A 119 5.42 -14.23 -20.21
C LEU A 119 6.47 -15.23 -20.72
N THR A 120 6.34 -16.49 -20.31
CA THR A 120 7.27 -17.59 -20.66
C THR A 120 6.74 -18.42 -21.81
N ASP A 121 5.41 -18.44 -21.99
CA ASP A 121 4.75 -19.18 -23.06
C ASP A 121 4.95 -18.52 -24.42
N PRO A 122 4.96 -19.30 -25.52
CA PRO A 122 5.06 -18.73 -26.86
C PRO A 122 3.85 -17.82 -27.13
N LEU A 123 4.13 -16.63 -27.67
CA LEU A 123 3.07 -15.71 -28.08
C LEU A 123 2.25 -16.35 -29.21
N VAL A 124 0.93 -16.43 -29.02
CA VAL A 124 0.02 -16.85 -30.08
C VAL A 124 0.00 -15.76 -31.15
N THR A 125 0.45 -16.11 -32.35
CA THR A 125 0.46 -15.16 -33.48
C THR A 125 -0.92 -15.18 -34.15
N GLY A 126 -1.66 -14.10 -34.00
CA GLY A 126 -2.99 -13.95 -34.58
C GLY A 126 -3.37 -12.48 -34.71
N ARG A 127 -4.11 -12.14 -35.78
CA ARG A 127 -4.84 -10.87 -35.84
C ARG A 127 -6.15 -11.02 -35.09
N PHE A 128 -6.70 -9.92 -34.58
CA PHE A 128 -8.05 -9.91 -34.04
C PHE A 128 -9.07 -10.31 -35.12
N ALA A 129 -10.14 -10.99 -34.72
CA ALA A 129 -11.28 -11.37 -35.53
C ALA A 129 -12.51 -10.56 -35.10
N TYR A 130 -13.39 -10.24 -36.05
CA TYR A 130 -14.66 -9.58 -35.76
C TYR A 130 -15.66 -10.62 -35.24
N ILE A 131 -16.30 -10.36 -34.09
CA ILE A 131 -17.26 -11.28 -33.45
C ILE A 131 -18.68 -11.14 -34.06
N GLY A 132 -18.90 -10.15 -34.91
CA GLY A 132 -20.16 -9.94 -35.62
C GLY A 132 -20.07 -8.76 -36.60
N ASP A 133 -21.22 -8.29 -37.06
CA ASP A 133 -21.32 -7.08 -37.87
C ASP A 133 -21.12 -5.81 -37.02
N ALA A 134 -20.82 -4.69 -37.68
CA ALA A 134 -20.73 -3.39 -37.02
C ALA A 134 -22.04 -3.08 -36.26
N SER A 135 -21.93 -2.38 -35.12
CA SER A 135 -23.12 -1.97 -34.36
C SER A 135 -24.13 -1.22 -35.24
N ASP A 136 -25.40 -1.63 -35.17
CA ASP A 136 -26.53 -0.98 -35.87
C ASP A 136 -26.78 0.47 -35.41
N GLN A 137 -26.11 0.92 -34.34
CA GLN A 137 -26.09 2.31 -33.89
C GLN A 137 -24.74 2.94 -34.23
N PRO A 138 -24.51 3.37 -35.48
CA PRO A 138 -23.32 4.12 -35.81
C PRO A 138 -23.33 5.42 -35.00
N ALA A 139 -22.26 5.66 -34.24
CA ALA A 139 -21.97 7.02 -33.82
C ALA A 139 -21.61 7.81 -35.09
N GLU A 140 -22.02 9.08 -35.19
CA GLU A 140 -21.80 9.89 -36.40
C GLU A 140 -20.32 9.99 -36.79
N GLU A 141 -19.39 9.74 -35.86
CA GLU A 141 -17.95 9.91 -36.06
C GLU A 141 -17.17 8.60 -36.23
N PHE A 142 -17.69 7.46 -35.75
CA PHE A 142 -16.99 6.17 -35.76
C PHE A 142 -17.92 4.96 -35.81
N THR A 143 -17.41 3.88 -36.37
CA THR A 143 -18.04 2.56 -36.39
C THR A 143 -17.47 1.72 -35.26
N LEU A 144 -18.36 1.10 -34.47
CA LEU A 144 -18.00 0.24 -33.36
C LEU A 144 -18.04 -1.24 -33.80
N TYR A 145 -16.95 -1.95 -33.55
CA TYR A 145 -16.82 -3.38 -33.79
C TYR A 145 -16.48 -4.11 -32.49
N GLU A 146 -17.13 -5.25 -32.25
CA GLU A 146 -16.69 -6.20 -31.26
C GLU A 146 -15.65 -7.13 -31.87
N VAL A 147 -14.50 -7.27 -31.21
CA VAL A 147 -13.37 -8.05 -31.71
C VAL A 147 -12.88 -9.04 -30.66
N SER A 148 -12.43 -10.21 -31.11
CA SER A 148 -11.73 -11.21 -30.30
C SER A 148 -10.31 -11.42 -30.78
N TRP A 149 -9.40 -11.82 -29.90
CA TRP A 149 -8.07 -12.25 -30.28
C TRP A 149 -7.60 -13.40 -29.38
N PRO A 150 -6.80 -14.33 -29.90
CA PRO A 150 -6.22 -15.38 -29.08
C PRO A 150 -5.20 -14.78 -28.12
N VAL A 151 -5.26 -15.18 -26.85
CA VAL A 151 -4.29 -14.79 -25.81
C VAL A 151 -3.39 -15.98 -25.48
N LEU A 152 -4.00 -17.12 -25.16
CA LEU A 152 -3.37 -18.43 -24.95
C LEU A 152 -4.21 -19.49 -25.68
N ASP A 153 -3.73 -20.73 -25.77
CA ASP A 153 -4.34 -21.80 -26.57
C ASP A 153 -5.85 -22.00 -26.30
N ASP A 154 -6.29 -21.84 -25.05
CA ASP A 154 -7.68 -21.99 -24.62
C ASP A 154 -8.34 -20.66 -24.17
N MET A 155 -7.65 -19.53 -24.34
CA MET A 155 -8.10 -18.22 -23.85
C MET A 155 -8.20 -17.19 -24.98
N GLN A 156 -9.37 -16.54 -25.06
CA GLN A 156 -9.63 -15.45 -25.99
C GLN A 156 -9.78 -14.14 -25.19
N GLY A 157 -9.14 -13.08 -25.67
CA GLY A 157 -9.44 -11.72 -25.27
C GLY A 157 -10.57 -11.18 -26.13
N THR A 158 -11.43 -10.35 -25.55
CA THR A 158 -12.45 -9.61 -26.27
C THR A 158 -12.31 -8.12 -26.01
N GLY A 159 -12.76 -7.31 -26.96
CA GLY A 159 -12.68 -5.87 -26.84
C GLY A 159 -13.48 -5.15 -27.89
N LEU A 160 -13.46 -3.83 -27.79
CA LEU A 160 -14.12 -2.93 -28.70
C LEU A 160 -13.09 -2.24 -29.58
N LEU A 161 -13.33 -2.26 -30.89
CA LEU A 161 -12.55 -1.54 -31.89
C LEU A 161 -13.40 -0.40 -32.46
N LEU A 162 -12.93 0.83 -32.27
CA LEU A 162 -13.57 2.03 -32.81
C LEU A 162 -12.80 2.46 -34.07
N VAL A 163 -13.47 2.41 -35.22
CA VAL A 163 -12.88 2.82 -36.51
C VAL A 163 -13.52 4.13 -36.95
N PRO A 164 -12.76 5.23 -37.08
CA PRO A 164 -13.32 6.49 -37.55
C PRO A 164 -13.78 6.37 -39.02
N GLN A 165 -14.86 7.05 -39.40
CA GLN A 165 -15.38 7.01 -40.78
C GLN A 165 -14.48 7.74 -41.79
N GLY A 166 -13.51 8.53 -41.32
CA GLY A 166 -12.58 9.32 -42.13
C GLY A 166 -11.19 8.69 -42.29
N LYS A 167 -10.21 9.53 -42.66
CA LYS A 167 -8.81 9.10 -42.80
C LYS A 167 -8.22 8.72 -41.43
N ILE A 168 -7.85 7.45 -41.28
CA ILE A 168 -7.15 6.93 -40.10
C ILE A 168 -5.77 7.60 -39.98
N ARG A 169 -5.47 8.14 -38.79
CA ARG A 169 -4.20 8.82 -38.48
C ARG A 169 -3.24 7.97 -37.66
N GLY A 170 -3.75 6.95 -36.97
CA GLY A 170 -2.97 6.03 -36.15
C GLY A 170 -3.87 5.13 -35.30
N ASP A 171 -3.25 4.18 -34.61
CA ASP A 171 -3.90 3.21 -33.74
C ASP A 171 -3.62 3.54 -32.26
N ILE A 172 -4.64 3.42 -31.42
CA ILE A 172 -4.55 3.67 -29.98
C ILE A 172 -5.11 2.45 -29.25
N ILE A 173 -4.34 1.92 -28.31
CA ILE A 173 -4.80 0.88 -27.39
C ILE A 173 -5.22 1.58 -26.09
N ALA A 174 -6.52 1.59 -25.81
CA ALA A 174 -7.07 2.11 -24.57
C ALA A 174 -7.28 0.98 -23.57
N ILE A 175 -6.67 1.09 -22.39
CA ILE A 175 -6.84 0.14 -21.28
C ILE A 175 -7.62 0.89 -20.18
N PRO A 176 -8.89 0.53 -19.90
CA PRO A 176 -9.66 1.18 -18.85
C PRO A 176 -9.08 0.84 -17.46
N GLU A 177 -9.44 1.66 -16.48
CA GLU A 177 -9.13 1.37 -15.08
C GLU A 177 -9.91 0.13 -14.63
N ALA A 178 -9.27 -0.72 -13.81
CA ALA A 178 -9.86 -2.00 -13.38
C ALA A 178 -11.17 -1.84 -12.59
N ASP A 179 -11.36 -0.70 -11.91
CA ASP A 179 -12.52 -0.41 -11.06
C ASP A 179 -13.65 0.34 -11.81
N GLN A 180 -13.50 0.64 -13.10
CA GLN A 180 -14.47 1.42 -13.89
C GLN A 180 -15.59 0.57 -14.54
N LEU A 181 -16.08 -0.46 -13.85
CA LEU A 181 -17.21 -1.30 -14.32
C LEU A 181 -18.46 -1.14 -13.45
#